data_AF-A0A6L9YVU9-F1
#
_entry.id   AF-A0A6L9YVU9-F1
#
_cell.length_a   1.000
_cell.length_b   1.000
_cell.length_c   1.000
_cell.angle_alpha   90.00
_cell.angle_beta   90.00
_cell.angle_gamma   90.00
#
_symmetry.space_group_name_H-M   'P 1'
#
loop_
_entity.id
_entity.type
_entity.pdbx_description
1 polymer ?
#
loop_
_entity_poly.entity_id
_entity_poly.type
_entity_poly.pdbx_seq_one_letter_code
_entity_poly.pdbx_strand_id
1 'polypeptide(L)'
;MPLPTPDFWEFPKPQRPTCLLTDDGSLTTSRLVQLLIQRGWQVVVISLPQSLVAQQPPLPPEVNRLLLTELREEYLQQQLQLVLGTYGSIEAFIHLHPVSQELHNNRFSYLKAEKAILKYVFLMAKHLKTSLTQAAHQGRSSFLTATHLDGEFGLGGKIDFGVIGGGLFGLTKTLNLEWQGVFCRAIDFSPELDPETTAQAVITELYDPNSLILEVGYNSEGRVTLVSETPMAA
;
A
#
# COMPACT_ATOMS: atom_id res chain seq x y z
N MET A 1 -0.53 -21.21 -1.14
CA MET A 1 -1.80 -21.80 -0.69
C MET A 1 -2.95 -20.88 -1.10
N PRO A 2 -3.98 -21.36 -1.82
CA PRO A 2 -5.17 -20.57 -2.13
C PRO A 2 -5.91 -20.10 -0.87
N LEU A 3 -6.45 -18.89 -0.92
CA LEU A 3 -7.31 -18.31 0.11
C LEU A 3 -8.70 -17.99 -0.47
N PRO A 4 -9.77 -18.13 0.34
CA PRO A 4 -11.07 -17.63 -0.06
C PRO A 4 -11.06 -16.09 -0.12
N THR A 5 -12.08 -15.52 -0.76
CA THR A 5 -12.40 -14.10 -0.65
C THR A 5 -12.56 -13.73 0.82
N PRO A 6 -11.95 -12.63 1.29
CA PRO A 6 -12.16 -12.14 2.64
C PRO A 6 -13.63 -11.89 2.97
N ASP A 7 -13.97 -12.11 4.24
CA ASP A 7 -15.19 -11.55 4.81
C ASP A 7 -15.09 -10.01 4.84
N PHE A 8 -16.23 -9.34 4.97
CA PHE A 8 -16.28 -7.89 5.05
C PHE A 8 -16.59 -7.44 6.47
N TRP A 9 -15.67 -6.70 7.10
CA TRP A 9 -15.91 -6.08 8.40
C TRP A 9 -16.26 -4.60 8.27
N GLU A 10 -17.53 -4.26 8.45
CA GLU A 10 -17.93 -2.87 8.62
C GLU A 10 -17.55 -2.38 10.03
N PHE A 11 -16.38 -1.74 10.15
CA PHE A 11 -15.95 -1.15 11.41
C PHE A 11 -16.45 0.31 11.55
N PRO A 12 -16.72 0.75 12.79
CA PRO A 12 -17.02 2.14 13.07
C PRO A 12 -15.87 3.03 12.62
N LYS A 13 -16.19 4.12 11.93
CA LYS A 13 -15.23 5.15 11.54
C LYS A 13 -15.53 6.42 12.31
N PRO A 14 -14.52 7.24 12.67
CA PRO A 14 -14.77 8.61 13.12
C PRO A 14 -15.55 9.40 12.05
N GLN A 15 -16.11 10.56 12.40
CA GLN A 15 -16.95 11.34 11.48
C GLN A 15 -16.26 11.68 10.14
N ARG A 16 -14.93 11.77 10.11
CA ARG A 16 -14.12 12.00 8.91
C ARG A 16 -12.84 11.17 8.99
N PRO A 17 -12.86 9.90 8.59
CA PRO A 17 -11.67 9.05 8.62
C PRO A 17 -10.78 9.41 7.42
N THR A 18 -9.53 9.77 7.68
CA THR A 18 -8.55 10.12 6.65
C THR A 18 -7.76 8.89 6.22
N CYS A 19 -7.80 8.60 4.91
CA CYS A 19 -6.90 7.64 4.25
C CYS A 19 -5.83 8.42 3.49
N LEU A 20 -4.57 8.22 3.88
CA LEU A 20 -3.41 8.71 3.15
C LEU A 20 -2.97 7.64 2.15
N LEU A 21 -3.01 7.96 0.86
CA LEU A 21 -2.72 7.04 -0.23
C LEU A 21 -1.53 7.54 -1.04
N THR A 22 -0.54 6.69 -1.34
CA THR A 22 0.48 7.05 -2.34
C THR A 22 0.02 6.69 -3.75
N ASP A 23 0.41 7.53 -4.69
CA ASP A 23 0.21 7.38 -6.13
C ASP A 23 1.30 6.47 -6.75
N ASP A 24 0.86 5.47 -7.53
CA ASP A 24 1.72 4.55 -8.30
C ASP A 24 1.87 4.95 -9.79
N GLY A 25 1.24 6.04 -10.19
CA GLY A 25 1.19 6.54 -11.57
C GLY A 25 0.17 5.85 -12.46
N SER A 26 -0.56 4.85 -11.96
CA SER A 26 -1.49 4.04 -12.74
C SER A 26 -2.96 4.38 -12.45
N LEU A 27 -3.87 3.87 -13.29
CA LEU A 27 -5.31 4.00 -13.04
C LEU A 27 -5.77 3.30 -11.75
N THR A 28 -4.97 2.40 -11.17
CA THR A 28 -5.27 1.74 -9.90
C THR A 28 -5.47 2.77 -8.79
N THR A 29 -4.61 3.80 -8.76
CA THR A 29 -4.75 4.92 -7.83
C THR A 29 -6.12 5.61 -7.99
N SER A 30 -6.53 5.97 -9.22
CA SER A 30 -7.82 6.61 -9.46
C SER A 30 -9.00 5.75 -9.02
N ARG A 31 -8.96 4.44 -9.33
CA ARG A 31 -10.02 3.49 -8.95
C ARG A 31 -10.09 3.31 -7.44
N LEU A 32 -8.96 3.13 -6.78
CA LEU A 32 -8.91 2.98 -5.33
C LEU A 32 -9.44 4.22 -4.61
N VAL A 33 -9.07 5.41 -5.08
CA VAL A 33 -9.60 6.68 -4.55
C VAL A 33 -11.12 6.73 -4.64
N GLN A 34 -11.71 6.38 -5.79
CA GLN A 34 -13.16 6.34 -5.96
C GLN A 34 -13.83 5.37 -4.98
N LEU A 35 -13.28 4.16 -4.84
CA LEU A 35 -13.81 3.13 -3.94
C LEU A 35 -13.71 3.51 -2.46
N LEU A 36 -12.65 4.25 -2.07
CA LEU A 36 -12.47 4.78 -0.72
C LEU A 36 -13.50 5.88 -0.42
N ILE A 37 -13.69 6.85 -1.34
CA ILE A 37 -14.67 7.94 -1.17
C ILE A 37 -16.09 7.39 -1.05
N GLN A 38 -16.45 6.43 -1.90
CA GLN A 38 -17.76 5.74 -1.84
C GLN A 38 -18.01 5.06 -0.49
N ARG A 39 -16.95 4.74 0.25
CA ARG A 39 -16.99 4.12 1.59
C ARG A 39 -16.80 5.12 2.74
N GLY A 40 -16.89 6.42 2.43
CA GLY A 40 -16.88 7.51 3.41
C GLY A 40 -15.49 7.93 3.87
N TRP A 41 -14.43 7.54 3.17
CA TRP A 41 -13.08 8.02 3.48
C TRP A 41 -12.85 9.44 2.94
N GLN A 42 -12.24 10.28 3.77
CA GLN A 42 -11.53 11.45 3.29
C GLN A 42 -10.17 10.99 2.75
N VAL A 43 -9.93 11.17 1.45
CA VAL A 43 -8.70 10.67 0.82
C VAL A 43 -7.74 11.81 0.53
N VAL A 44 -6.48 11.65 0.93
CA VAL A 44 -5.37 12.52 0.55
C VAL A 44 -4.38 11.68 -0.24
N VAL A 45 -4.09 12.08 -1.47
CA VAL A 45 -3.15 11.38 -2.35
C VAL A 45 -1.79 12.05 -2.30
N ILE A 46 -0.74 11.31 -1.99
CA ILE A 46 0.64 11.75 -2.10
C ILE A 46 1.23 11.30 -3.44
N SER A 47 1.62 12.27 -4.26
CA SER A 47 2.44 12.01 -5.44
C SER A 47 3.92 12.15 -5.11
N LEU A 48 4.67 11.11 -5.43
CA LEU A 48 6.12 11.17 -5.43
C LEU A 48 6.62 12.06 -6.60
N PRO A 49 7.87 12.56 -6.54
CA PRO A 49 8.46 13.31 -7.63
C PRO A 49 8.38 12.56 -8.96
N GLN A 50 8.22 13.28 -10.08
CA GLN A 50 8.13 12.68 -11.42
C GLN A 50 9.37 11.87 -11.83
N SER A 51 10.50 12.09 -11.17
CA SER A 51 11.71 11.28 -11.33
C SER A 51 11.61 9.87 -10.74
N LEU A 52 10.62 9.62 -9.88
CA LEU A 52 10.33 8.31 -9.31
C LEU A 52 9.05 7.70 -9.91
N VAL A 53 8.00 8.50 -10.07
CA VAL A 53 6.71 8.08 -10.64
C VAL A 53 6.34 9.05 -11.75
N ALA A 54 6.57 8.65 -13.00
CA ALA A 54 6.51 9.55 -14.14
C ALA A 54 5.09 10.06 -14.45
N GLN A 55 4.08 9.24 -14.20
CA GLN A 55 2.69 9.51 -14.54
C GLN A 55 1.91 9.96 -13.30
N GLN A 56 0.87 10.75 -13.53
CA GLN A 56 -0.09 11.13 -12.49
C GLN A 56 -1.50 10.82 -13.01
N PRO A 57 -2.23 9.91 -12.36
CA PRO A 57 -3.52 9.50 -12.84
C PRO A 57 -4.60 10.54 -12.49
N PRO A 58 -5.69 10.66 -13.25
CA PRO A 58 -6.73 11.64 -12.97
C PRO A 58 -7.41 11.34 -11.64
N LEU A 59 -7.67 12.35 -10.81
CA LEU A 59 -8.42 12.21 -9.56
C LEU A 59 -9.73 12.98 -9.61
N PRO A 60 -10.74 12.56 -8.83
CA PRO A 60 -11.92 13.38 -8.57
C PRO A 60 -11.52 14.77 -8.04
N PRO A 61 -12.19 15.86 -8.46
CA PRO A 61 -11.85 17.23 -8.06
C PRO A 61 -11.84 17.49 -6.55
N GLU A 62 -12.61 16.73 -5.78
CA GLU A 62 -12.72 16.82 -4.33
C GLU A 62 -11.51 16.24 -3.57
N VAL A 63 -10.64 15.49 -4.26
CA VAL A 63 -9.50 14.81 -3.65
C VAL A 63 -8.29 15.72 -3.62
N ASN A 64 -7.73 15.91 -2.43
CA ASN A 64 -6.49 16.67 -2.32
C ASN A 64 -5.29 15.83 -2.76
N ARG A 65 -4.53 16.36 -3.72
CA ARG A 65 -3.26 15.79 -4.17
C ARG A 65 -2.11 16.61 -3.60
N LEU A 66 -1.33 16.00 -2.73
CA LEU A 66 -0.08 16.53 -2.22
C LEU A 66 1.07 16.10 -3.14
N LEU A 67 1.59 17.05 -3.92
CA LEU A 67 2.75 16.80 -4.77
C LEU A 67 4.04 17.00 -3.98
N LEU A 68 4.83 15.93 -3.85
CA LEU A 68 6.17 16.03 -3.31
C LEU A 68 7.16 16.39 -4.41
N THR A 69 7.85 17.51 -4.24
CA THR A 69 8.82 18.01 -5.22
C THR A 69 10.25 17.56 -4.92
N GLU A 70 10.49 16.98 -3.74
CA GLU A 70 11.80 16.60 -3.25
C GLU A 70 11.73 15.44 -2.24
N LEU A 71 12.88 14.81 -1.99
CA LEU A 71 12.98 13.56 -1.21
C LEU A 71 13.67 13.72 0.15
N ARG A 72 13.78 14.95 0.66
CA ARG A 72 14.32 15.21 2.00
C ARG A 72 13.30 14.80 3.07
N GLU A 73 13.79 14.23 4.16
CA GLU A 73 12.93 13.76 5.26
C GLU A 73 12.25 14.94 5.97
N GLU A 74 12.94 16.06 6.14
CA GLU A 74 12.39 17.25 6.80
C GLU A 74 11.20 17.81 6.00
N TYR A 75 11.30 17.78 4.66
CA TYR A 75 10.21 18.20 3.79
C TYR A 75 9.02 17.23 3.89
N LEU A 76 9.28 15.90 3.86
CA LEU A 76 8.23 14.90 4.08
C LEU A 76 7.48 15.15 5.40
N GLN A 77 8.23 15.33 6.48
CA GLN A 77 7.69 15.56 7.80
C GLN A 77 6.78 16.80 7.81
N GLN A 78 7.22 17.91 7.21
CA GLN A 78 6.43 19.14 7.11
C GLN A 78 5.13 18.89 6.34
N GLN A 79 5.18 18.20 5.20
CA GLN A 79 3.98 17.92 4.41
C GLN A 79 3.01 17.01 5.16
N LEU A 80 3.49 15.97 5.85
CA LEU A 80 2.64 15.10 6.67
C LEU A 80 2.02 15.84 7.86
N GLN A 81 2.75 16.77 8.48
CA GLN A 81 2.20 17.63 9.53
C GLN A 81 1.10 18.56 9.02
N LEU A 82 1.26 19.11 7.81
CA LEU A 82 0.22 19.91 7.16
C LEU A 82 -1.04 19.08 6.88
N VAL A 83 -0.87 17.83 6.41
CA VAL A 83 -1.98 16.89 6.20
C VAL A 83 -2.70 16.62 7.52
N LEU A 84 -1.97 16.27 8.59
CA LEU A 84 -2.56 16.02 9.91
C LEU A 84 -3.28 17.25 10.47
N GLY A 85 -2.72 18.45 10.29
CA GLY A 85 -3.34 19.70 10.74
C GLY A 85 -4.58 20.10 9.95
N THR A 86 -4.68 19.69 8.68
CA THR A 86 -5.80 20.07 7.79
C THR A 86 -6.93 19.05 7.80
N TYR A 87 -6.59 17.76 7.83
CA TYR A 87 -7.53 16.65 7.66
C TYR A 87 -7.77 15.86 8.96
N GLY A 88 -6.99 16.13 10.01
CA GLY A 88 -7.11 15.43 11.28
C GLY A 88 -6.23 14.18 11.35
N SER A 89 -6.58 13.25 12.24
CA SER A 89 -5.88 11.97 12.35
C SER A 89 -5.96 11.18 11.05
N ILE A 90 -4.88 10.48 10.73
CA ILE A 90 -4.82 9.50 9.65
C ILE A 90 -5.09 8.13 10.27
N GLU A 91 -6.19 7.51 9.87
CA GLU A 91 -6.58 6.17 10.33
C GLU A 91 -6.07 5.08 9.38
N ALA A 92 -5.88 5.38 8.09
CA ALA A 92 -5.35 4.43 7.12
C ALA A 92 -4.21 5.03 6.30
N PHE A 93 -3.14 4.26 6.14
CA PHE A 93 -2.11 4.50 5.15
C PHE A 93 -2.07 3.35 4.16
N ILE A 94 -2.11 3.67 2.87
CA ILE A 94 -1.99 2.71 1.77
C ILE A 94 -0.87 3.17 0.85
N HIS A 95 0.15 2.33 0.70
CA HIS A 95 1.18 2.53 -0.31
C HIS A 95 0.89 1.65 -1.53
N LEU A 96 0.66 2.28 -2.68
CA LEU A 96 0.72 1.61 -3.98
C LEU A 96 2.13 1.82 -4.55
N HIS A 97 2.87 0.74 -4.73
CA HIS A 97 4.20 0.77 -5.31
C HIS A 97 4.08 0.74 -6.85
N PRO A 98 4.80 1.60 -7.61
CA PRO A 98 4.67 1.65 -9.06
C PRO A 98 5.10 0.35 -9.74
N VAL A 99 4.40 0.00 -10.82
CA VAL A 99 4.82 -1.08 -11.73
C VAL A 99 6.15 -0.68 -12.38
N SER A 100 7.04 -1.65 -12.46
CA SER A 100 8.42 -1.47 -12.88
C SER A 100 8.53 -1.44 -14.42
N GLN A 101 8.29 -0.28 -15.02
CA GLN A 101 8.19 -0.13 -16.48
C GLN A 101 9.54 -0.25 -17.24
N GLU A 102 10.68 -0.18 -16.53
CA GLU A 102 12.04 -0.12 -17.14
C GLU A 102 12.92 -1.36 -16.87
N LEU A 103 12.33 -2.50 -16.49
CA LEU A 103 13.09 -3.71 -16.12
C LEU A 103 14.12 -4.13 -17.17
N HIS A 104 13.80 -3.97 -18.45
CA HIS A 104 14.67 -4.37 -19.57
C HIS A 104 15.54 -3.25 -20.14
N ASN A 105 15.13 -1.98 -20.01
CA ASN A 105 15.74 -0.87 -20.74
C ASN A 105 16.82 -0.14 -19.94
N ASN A 106 16.69 -0.04 -18.60
CA ASN A 106 17.67 0.66 -17.77
C ASN A 106 17.69 0.16 -16.31
N ARG A 107 18.21 -1.06 -16.10
CA ARG A 107 18.24 -1.75 -14.79
C ARG A 107 18.79 -0.88 -13.64
N PHE A 108 19.80 -0.05 -13.88
CA PHE A 108 20.40 0.79 -12.85
C PHE A 108 19.51 1.96 -12.41
N SER A 109 18.81 2.60 -13.34
CA SER A 109 17.89 3.71 -13.06
C SER A 109 16.70 3.23 -12.22
N TYR A 110 16.10 2.14 -12.67
CA TYR A 110 14.98 1.49 -12.01
C TYR A 110 15.28 1.11 -10.54
N LEU A 111 16.39 0.40 -10.29
CA LEU A 111 16.78 0.01 -8.93
C LEU A 111 16.98 1.21 -7.99
N LYS A 112 17.48 2.33 -8.52
CA LYS A 112 17.66 3.56 -7.75
C LYS A 112 16.32 4.21 -7.40
N ALA A 113 15.36 4.22 -8.33
CA ALA A 113 14.02 4.75 -8.10
C ALA A 113 13.29 3.92 -7.05
N GLU A 114 13.23 2.59 -7.19
CA GLU A 114 12.55 1.74 -6.19
C GLU A 114 13.16 1.83 -4.81
N LYS A 115 14.50 1.86 -4.72
CA LYS A 115 15.18 2.03 -3.43
C LYS A 115 14.81 3.36 -2.78
N ALA A 116 14.68 4.43 -3.56
CA ALA A 116 14.24 5.71 -3.05
C ALA A 116 12.79 5.65 -2.55
N ILE A 117 11.89 5.02 -3.31
CA ILE A 117 10.49 4.82 -2.93
C ILE A 117 10.39 4.02 -1.62
N LEU A 118 11.03 2.85 -1.54
CA LEU A 118 11.03 2.01 -0.33
C LEU A 118 11.54 2.77 0.91
N LYS A 119 12.65 3.51 0.76
CA LYS A 119 13.16 4.37 1.84
C LYS A 119 12.12 5.41 2.25
N TYR A 120 11.42 5.99 1.30
CA TYR A 120 10.46 7.05 1.57
C TYR A 120 9.19 6.51 2.25
N VAL A 121 8.72 5.32 1.89
CA VAL A 121 7.64 4.61 2.60
C VAL A 121 8.04 4.29 4.04
N PHE A 122 9.29 3.88 4.26
CA PHE A 122 9.82 3.70 5.62
C PHE A 122 9.78 5.01 6.43
N LEU A 123 10.14 6.15 5.82
CA LEU A 123 10.07 7.46 6.48
C LEU A 123 8.61 7.90 6.72
N MET A 124 7.70 7.64 5.78
CA MET A 124 6.27 7.87 5.99
C MET A 124 5.78 7.05 7.19
N ALA A 125 6.12 5.77 7.28
CA ALA A 125 5.78 4.92 8.42
C ALA A 125 6.31 5.52 9.74
N LYS A 126 7.59 5.95 9.78
CA LYS A 126 8.18 6.62 10.94
C LYS A 126 7.34 7.81 11.41
N HIS A 127 6.90 8.68 10.50
CA HIS A 127 6.13 9.88 10.85
C HIS A 127 4.64 9.62 11.11
N LEU A 128 4.09 8.53 10.57
CA LEU A 128 2.69 8.15 10.76
C LEU A 128 2.44 7.27 12.00
N LYS A 129 3.50 6.73 12.62
CA LYS A 129 3.43 5.85 13.80
C LYS A 129 2.42 6.35 14.84
N THR A 130 2.61 7.57 15.35
CA THR A 130 1.77 8.12 16.42
C THR A 130 0.31 8.24 16.00
N SER A 131 0.03 8.67 14.75
CA SER A 131 -1.33 8.81 14.25
C SER A 131 -2.03 7.45 14.18
N LEU A 132 -1.38 6.47 13.55
CA LEU A 132 -1.97 5.15 13.33
C LEU A 132 -2.14 4.37 14.65
N THR A 133 -1.16 4.40 15.55
CA THR A 133 -1.29 3.70 16.84
C THR A 133 -2.33 4.36 17.74
N GLN A 134 -2.49 5.69 17.72
CA GLN A 134 -3.56 6.36 18.46
C GLN A 134 -4.94 6.04 17.87
N ALA A 135 -5.07 6.06 16.54
CA ALA A 135 -6.29 5.69 15.84
C ALA A 135 -6.71 4.23 16.14
N ALA A 136 -5.75 3.31 16.27
CA ALA A 136 -6.01 1.92 16.64
C ALA A 136 -6.70 1.73 18.00
N HIS A 137 -6.60 2.71 18.92
CA HIS A 137 -7.33 2.67 20.19
C HIS A 137 -8.80 3.08 20.08
N GLN A 138 -9.20 3.73 18.98
CA GLN A 138 -10.56 4.24 18.77
C GLN A 138 -11.36 3.40 17.78
N GLY A 139 -10.70 2.50 17.04
CA GLY A 139 -11.30 1.65 16.04
C GLY A 139 -10.23 1.01 15.17
N ARG A 140 -10.58 0.66 13.93
CA ARG A 140 -9.62 0.12 12.96
C ARG A 140 -8.68 1.23 12.48
N SER A 141 -7.39 1.06 12.70
CA SER A 141 -6.34 1.75 11.95
C SER A 141 -5.56 0.77 11.07
N SER A 142 -5.09 1.19 9.90
CA SER A 142 -4.49 0.30 8.90
C SER A 142 -3.22 0.84 8.28
N PHE A 143 -2.26 -0.05 8.03
CA PHE A 143 -1.06 0.17 7.22
C PHE A 143 -0.99 -0.91 6.14
N LEU A 144 -1.24 -0.52 4.89
CA LEU A 144 -1.24 -1.41 3.73
C LEU A 144 -0.09 -1.06 2.80
N THR A 145 0.54 -2.08 2.23
CA THR A 145 1.47 -1.94 1.10
C THR A 145 1.02 -2.87 -0.02
N ALA A 146 1.05 -2.37 -1.25
CA ALA A 146 0.71 -3.11 -2.45
C ALA A 146 1.88 -3.04 -3.43
N THR A 147 2.39 -4.19 -3.84
CA THR A 147 3.51 -4.34 -4.77
C THR A 147 3.08 -5.09 -6.01
N HIS A 148 3.91 -5.03 -7.05
CA HIS A 148 3.72 -5.78 -8.29
C HIS A 148 4.91 -6.71 -8.54
N LEU A 149 5.04 -7.80 -7.77
CA LEU A 149 6.03 -8.84 -8.04
C LEU A 149 5.45 -9.78 -9.11
N ASP A 150 4.80 -10.87 -8.71
CA ASP A 150 4.15 -11.82 -9.62
C ASP A 150 2.80 -12.32 -9.10
N GLY A 151 2.33 -11.81 -7.95
CA GLY A 151 1.16 -12.33 -7.24
C GLY A 151 1.41 -13.68 -6.56
N GLU A 152 2.64 -14.18 -6.61
CA GLU A 152 3.15 -15.41 -6.02
C GLU A 152 4.36 -15.14 -5.11
N PHE A 153 4.51 -13.90 -4.61
CA PHE A 153 5.58 -13.44 -3.72
C PHE A 153 6.99 -13.52 -4.33
N GLY A 154 7.08 -13.44 -5.66
CA GLY A 154 8.30 -13.60 -6.43
C GLY A 154 8.76 -15.06 -6.55
N LEU A 155 7.89 -16.03 -6.25
CA LEU A 155 8.20 -17.47 -6.29
C LEU A 155 7.64 -18.16 -7.54
N GLY A 156 6.82 -17.48 -8.34
CA GLY A 156 6.17 -18.05 -9.51
C GLY A 156 7.13 -18.25 -10.69
N GLY A 157 8.11 -17.36 -10.86
CA GLY A 157 9.16 -17.47 -11.88
C GLY A 157 8.69 -17.33 -13.33
N LYS A 158 7.48 -16.78 -13.53
CA LYS A 158 6.82 -16.67 -14.85
C LYS A 158 6.92 -15.28 -15.48
N ILE A 159 7.03 -14.24 -14.66
CA ILE A 159 6.94 -12.84 -15.06
C ILE A 159 8.15 -12.09 -14.50
N ASP A 160 8.71 -11.19 -15.31
CA ASP A 160 9.72 -10.26 -14.84
C ASP A 160 9.07 -9.15 -14.03
N PHE A 161 9.60 -8.94 -12.84
CA PHE A 161 9.27 -7.84 -11.94
C PHE A 161 10.58 -7.31 -11.39
N GLY A 162 10.52 -6.30 -10.53
CA GLY A 162 11.71 -6.04 -9.74
C GLY A 162 11.49 -5.95 -8.25
N VAL A 163 12.63 -6.22 -7.64
CA VAL A 163 12.68 -7.01 -6.42
C VAL A 163 12.74 -6.13 -5.19
N ILE A 164 13.03 -4.83 -5.36
CA ILE A 164 13.22 -3.93 -4.23
C ILE A 164 11.88 -3.66 -3.54
N GLY A 165 10.77 -3.63 -4.30
CA GLY A 165 9.42 -3.57 -3.75
C GLY A 165 9.13 -4.68 -2.72
N GLY A 166 9.75 -5.86 -2.86
CA GLY A 166 9.63 -6.96 -1.91
C GLY A 166 10.06 -6.61 -0.47
N GLY A 167 10.89 -5.57 -0.29
CA GLY A 167 11.23 -5.04 1.03
C GLY A 167 10.03 -4.53 1.85
N LEU A 168 8.92 -4.17 1.18
CA LEU A 168 7.70 -3.69 1.83
C LEU A 168 7.00 -4.76 2.67
N PHE A 169 7.16 -6.04 2.31
CA PHE A 169 6.69 -7.16 3.13
C PHE A 169 7.43 -7.21 4.47
N GLY A 170 8.76 -7.07 4.45
CA GLY A 170 9.59 -7.01 5.65
C GLY A 170 9.26 -5.81 6.53
N LEU A 171 9.03 -4.63 5.92
CA LEU A 171 8.56 -3.44 6.63
C LEU A 171 7.22 -3.72 7.31
N THR A 172 6.22 -4.16 6.55
CA THR A 172 4.86 -4.39 7.05
C THR A 172 4.83 -5.41 8.19
N LYS A 173 5.61 -6.50 8.10
CA LYS A 173 5.78 -7.48 9.18
C LYS A 173 6.36 -6.86 10.45
N THR A 174 7.41 -6.04 10.29
CA THR A 174 8.03 -5.33 11.41
C THR A 174 7.02 -4.42 12.09
N LEU A 175 6.28 -3.62 11.31
CA LEU A 175 5.27 -2.72 11.86
C LEU A 175 4.12 -3.46 12.55
N ASN A 176 3.69 -4.62 12.04
CA ASN A 176 2.69 -5.45 12.70
C ASN A 176 3.13 -5.90 14.10
N LEU A 177 4.42 -6.20 14.29
CA LEU A 177 4.97 -6.57 15.60
C LEU A 177 5.13 -5.37 16.53
N GLU A 178 5.52 -4.22 15.98
CA GLU A 178 5.81 -3.01 16.77
C GLU A 178 4.57 -2.17 17.11
N TRP A 179 3.55 -2.16 16.26
CA TRP A 179 2.38 -1.27 16.35
C TRP A 179 1.12 -2.07 16.68
N GLN A 180 1.08 -2.59 17.91
CA GLN A 180 -0.07 -3.36 18.39
C GLN A 180 -1.39 -2.62 18.15
N GLY A 181 -2.36 -3.31 17.55
CA GLY A 181 -3.68 -2.78 17.21
C GLY A 181 -3.79 -2.16 15.81
N VAL A 182 -2.67 -1.79 15.16
CA VAL A 182 -2.70 -1.36 13.76
C VAL A 182 -2.81 -2.59 12.88
N PHE A 183 -3.81 -2.60 11.99
CA PHE A 183 -3.97 -3.66 11.00
C PHE A 183 -2.96 -3.51 9.87
N CYS A 184 -2.07 -4.49 9.74
CA CYS A 184 -1.03 -4.49 8.72
C CYS A 184 -1.34 -5.53 7.64
N ARG A 185 -1.16 -5.16 6.37
CA ARG A 185 -1.30 -6.08 5.23
C ARG A 185 -0.35 -5.71 4.10
N ALA A 186 0.44 -6.66 3.65
CA ALA A 186 1.25 -6.56 2.44
C ALA A 186 0.61 -7.39 1.33
N ILE A 187 0.45 -6.79 0.17
CA ILE A 187 -0.27 -7.37 -0.96
C ILE A 187 0.68 -7.45 -2.15
N ASP A 188 0.86 -8.65 -2.68
CA ASP A 188 1.55 -8.87 -3.96
C ASP A 188 0.53 -9.01 -5.07
N PHE A 189 0.59 -8.16 -6.09
CA PHE A 189 -0.22 -8.26 -7.28
C PHE A 189 0.61 -8.78 -8.44
N SER A 190 0.07 -9.69 -9.25
CA SER A 190 0.63 -9.92 -10.57
C SER A 190 0.54 -8.61 -11.38
N PRO A 191 1.63 -8.19 -12.05
CA PRO A 191 1.63 -7.01 -12.92
C PRO A 191 0.61 -7.10 -14.08
N GLU A 192 0.10 -8.30 -14.37
CA GLU A 192 -0.89 -8.54 -15.43
C GLU A 192 -2.33 -8.24 -14.99
N LEU A 193 -2.59 -8.03 -13.69
CA LEU A 193 -3.92 -7.69 -13.21
C LEU A 193 -4.32 -6.27 -13.65
N ASP A 194 -5.57 -6.12 -14.03
CA ASP A 194 -6.08 -4.82 -14.44
C ASP A 194 -6.28 -3.88 -13.23
N PRO A 195 -6.31 -2.56 -13.47
CA PRO A 195 -6.47 -1.56 -12.41
C PRO A 195 -7.74 -1.68 -11.56
N GLU A 196 -8.85 -2.13 -12.13
CA GLU A 196 -10.13 -2.25 -11.42
C GLU A 196 -10.05 -3.41 -10.42
N THR A 197 -9.61 -4.57 -10.91
CA THR A 197 -9.41 -5.77 -10.08
C THR A 197 -8.42 -5.50 -8.95
N THR A 198 -7.31 -4.82 -9.24
CA THR A 198 -6.29 -4.47 -8.25
C THR A 198 -6.85 -3.54 -7.17
N ALA A 199 -7.55 -2.46 -7.55
CA ALA A 199 -8.13 -1.53 -6.59
C ALA A 199 -9.21 -2.20 -5.72
N GLN A 200 -10.06 -3.05 -6.30
CA GLN A 200 -11.07 -3.80 -5.56
C GLN A 200 -10.45 -4.80 -4.59
N ALA A 201 -9.34 -5.44 -4.95
CA ALA A 201 -8.59 -6.33 -4.06
C ALA A 201 -7.99 -5.55 -2.88
N VAL A 202 -7.38 -4.38 -3.10
CA VAL A 202 -6.88 -3.51 -2.00
C VAL A 202 -8.00 -3.15 -1.03
N ILE A 203 -9.19 -2.80 -1.53
CA ILE A 203 -10.36 -2.54 -0.67
C ILE A 203 -10.75 -3.80 0.10
N THR A 204 -10.82 -4.94 -0.57
CA THR A 204 -11.22 -6.20 0.08
C THR A 204 -10.26 -6.54 1.22
N GLU A 205 -8.96 -6.34 1.02
CA GLU A 205 -7.94 -6.53 2.06
C GLU A 205 -8.02 -5.48 3.19
N LEU A 206 -8.32 -4.22 2.88
CA LEU A 206 -8.51 -3.17 3.89
C LEU A 206 -9.63 -3.50 4.88
N TYR A 207 -10.66 -4.21 4.43
CA TYR A 207 -11.83 -4.58 5.22
C TYR A 207 -11.83 -6.04 5.70
N ASP A 208 -10.77 -6.81 5.43
CA ASP A 208 -10.63 -8.21 5.88
C ASP A 208 -10.56 -8.28 7.42
N PRO A 209 -11.52 -8.89 8.12
CA PRO A 209 -11.46 -9.03 9.57
C PRO A 209 -10.27 -9.87 10.05
N ASN A 210 -9.76 -10.77 9.20
CA ASN A 210 -8.70 -11.69 9.59
C ASN A 210 -7.34 -11.00 9.63
N SER A 211 -6.94 -10.50 10.80
CA SER A 211 -5.63 -9.88 11.03
C SER A 211 -4.46 -10.87 11.16
N LEU A 212 -4.69 -12.18 11.09
CA LEU A 212 -3.63 -13.19 11.23
C LEU A 212 -2.85 -13.40 9.93
N ILE A 213 -3.49 -13.10 8.79
CA ILE A 213 -2.84 -13.14 7.49
C ILE A 213 -2.16 -11.78 7.29
N LEU A 214 -0.83 -11.76 7.13
CA LEU A 214 -0.10 -10.50 6.91
C LEU A 214 0.24 -10.26 5.45
N GLU A 215 0.32 -11.33 4.67
CA GLU A 215 0.80 -11.30 3.30
C GLU A 215 -0.17 -12.06 2.42
N VAL A 216 -0.59 -11.44 1.34
CA VAL A 216 -1.48 -12.03 0.35
C VAL A 216 -0.95 -11.77 -1.04
N GLY A 217 -1.11 -12.74 -1.93
CA GLY A 217 -0.82 -12.63 -3.34
C GLY A 217 -2.12 -12.65 -4.13
N TYR A 218 -2.17 -11.93 -5.23
CA TYR A 218 -3.26 -11.91 -6.19
C TYR A 218 -2.69 -12.12 -7.58
N ASN A 219 -3.12 -13.19 -8.23
CA ASN A 219 -2.78 -13.52 -9.61
C ASN A 219 -4.05 -13.97 -10.37
N SER A 220 -3.88 -14.48 -11.58
CA SER A 220 -4.99 -14.97 -12.42
C SER A 220 -5.74 -16.17 -11.82
N GLU A 221 -5.13 -16.91 -10.89
CA GLU A 221 -5.74 -18.04 -10.18
C GLU A 221 -6.50 -17.59 -8.92
N GLY A 222 -6.31 -16.34 -8.50
CA GLY A 222 -7.02 -15.71 -7.39
C GLY A 222 -6.11 -15.31 -6.24
N ARG A 223 -6.69 -15.30 -5.02
CA ARG A 223 -6.01 -14.87 -3.80
C ARG A 223 -5.23 -16.03 -3.18
N VAL A 224 -3.98 -15.81 -2.83
CA VAL A 224 -3.08 -16.81 -2.24
C VAL A 224 -2.32 -16.26 -1.04
N THR A 225 -1.73 -17.13 -0.24
CA THR A 225 -0.73 -16.78 0.78
C THR A 225 0.36 -17.84 0.88
N LEU A 226 1.45 -17.48 1.56
CA LEU A 226 2.53 -18.39 1.90
C LEU A 226 2.18 -19.19 3.15
N VAL A 227 2.46 -20.48 3.10
CA VAL A 227 2.40 -21.37 4.26
C VAL A 227 3.72 -22.12 4.35
N SER A 228 4.25 -22.25 5.56
CA SER A 228 5.38 -23.16 5.78
C SER A 228 4.86 -24.57 5.63
N GLU A 229 5.47 -25.35 4.73
CA GLU A 229 5.33 -26.79 4.80
C GLU A 229 6.05 -27.27 6.06
N THR A 230 5.40 -28.12 6.84
CA THR A 230 6.12 -28.86 7.88
C THR A 230 6.87 -29.96 7.14
N PRO A 231 8.22 -30.04 7.25
CA PRO A 231 8.96 -31.09 6.54
C PRO A 231 8.38 -32.45 6.95
N MET A 232 7.98 -33.26 5.96
CA MET A 232 7.59 -34.64 6.22
C MET A 232 8.74 -35.33 6.97
N ALA A 233 8.44 -35.96 8.10
CA ALA A 233 9.41 -36.79 8.79
C ALA A 233 9.93 -37.86 7.81
N ALA A 234 11.24 -37.86 7.59
CA ALA A 234 11.94 -38.80 6.73
C ALA A 234 11.84 -40.24 7.25
#